data_AF-A0A7Y5VI41-F1
#
_entry.id   AF-A0A7Y5VI41-F1
#
_cell.length_a   1.000
_cell.length_b   1.000
_cell.length_c   1.000
_cell.angle_alpha   90.00
_cell.angle_beta   90.00
_cell.angle_gamma   90.00
#
_symmetry.space_group_name_H-M   'P 1'
#
loop_
_entity.id
_entity.type
_entity.pdbx_description
1 polymer ?
#
loop_
_entity_poly.entity_id
_entity_poly.type
_entity_poly.pdbx_seq_one_letter_code
_entity_poly.pdbx_strand_id
1 'polypeptide(L)'
;MSTPDNTTDSSLAKTRSNVVTINDLSNAISNISYVSGSLVITEGQPSQTPPTISFSDGTFTITLEAGREKSTPVADAFNSNCGNDSAKEYAPFGGGGTPDELNFMFAVVIQFSNGAAVTVYLGQGHAAARNNWWIGGSSIFSLDTPRLEYSINNLVYTYELSGTHESFDFQFKDTRPASAIQNVFVLMLENHSFDNMLALSGIPNIYAATTNDFNSYSGTPYYVQGNAPLNMPSDPGHEFDDVLEQLAGPGSTYESGQKYPSINNSGFVANYATTTTEGPVAPAADICDIMKCFDTKDQLQVLYQLATEYVVCDQWFSSLPGPTWPNRFFLHAASSNGLDHTPSGGEIFEWTFKDFSSGFELTNGSIFDAMTANGITWRLYHDTDGPEGGKVPLVAALKGIYLADVHDLTTFESDVTSSDYPYQYTFIEPNYGDAISGTYENGSSQHPMDSVANGEALILKVYETLRSSPLWSSSMLIITYDEHGGFFEG
;
A
#
# COMPACT_ATOMS: atom_id res chain seq x y z
N MET A 1 -39.06 24.09 68.47
CA MET A 1 -39.20 22.61 68.45
C MET A 1 -39.05 22.20 67.01
N SER A 2 -37.94 21.55 66.71
CA SER A 2 -37.53 21.10 65.37
C SER A 2 -38.47 20.00 64.86
N THR A 3 -38.83 20.12 63.59
CA THR A 3 -39.39 19.06 62.76
C THR A 3 -38.42 17.88 62.65
N PRO A 4 -38.90 16.63 62.57
CA PRO A 4 -38.03 15.47 62.45
C PRO A 4 -37.46 15.37 61.03
N ASP A 5 -36.16 15.14 60.98
CA ASP A 5 -35.40 14.79 59.79
C ASP A 5 -35.77 13.37 59.35
N ASN A 6 -36.17 13.25 58.08
CA ASN A 6 -36.58 12.00 57.45
C ASN A 6 -35.48 11.64 56.45
N THR A 7 -34.35 11.13 56.97
CA THR A 7 -33.27 10.60 56.13
C THR A 7 -33.64 9.21 55.65
N THR A 8 -34.05 9.14 54.40
CA THR A 8 -34.10 7.92 53.60
C THR A 8 -32.71 7.30 53.50
N ASP A 9 -32.59 6.07 53.97
CA ASP A 9 -31.46 5.16 53.83
C ASP A 9 -31.04 5.02 52.34
N SER A 10 -29.93 5.67 51.95
CA SER A 10 -29.29 5.42 50.67
C SER A 10 -28.48 4.14 50.80
N SER A 11 -28.93 3.07 50.14
CA SER A 11 -28.18 1.83 50.08
C SER A 11 -26.81 2.10 49.42
N LEU A 12 -25.73 2.07 50.21
CA LEU A 12 -24.37 2.15 49.71
C LEU A 12 -24.17 1.12 48.58
N ALA A 13 -23.57 1.54 47.46
CA ALA A 13 -23.23 0.65 46.37
C ALA A 13 -22.37 -0.52 46.88
N LYS A 14 -22.68 -1.74 46.46
CA LYS A 14 -22.02 -2.98 46.93
C LYS A 14 -21.36 -3.69 45.77
N THR A 15 -20.20 -4.31 46.03
CA THR A 15 -19.60 -5.24 45.08
C THR A 15 -20.48 -6.46 44.89
N ARG A 16 -20.44 -7.02 43.69
CA ARG A 16 -21.00 -8.32 43.34
C ARG A 16 -19.91 -9.12 42.64
N SER A 17 -19.99 -10.44 42.75
CA SER A 17 -19.11 -11.33 42.00
C SER A 17 -19.55 -11.36 40.54
N ASN A 18 -18.66 -10.93 39.64
CA ASN A 18 -18.89 -10.93 38.21
C ASN A 18 -17.94 -11.95 37.57
N VAL A 19 -18.52 -13.04 37.08
CA VAL A 19 -17.78 -14.15 36.50
C VAL A 19 -18.02 -14.16 35.00
N VAL A 20 -16.94 -14.35 34.24
CA VAL A 20 -16.96 -14.71 32.83
C VAL A 20 -15.96 -15.84 32.61
N THR A 21 -16.31 -16.78 31.74
CA THR A 21 -15.40 -17.85 31.34
C THR A 21 -14.93 -17.69 29.90
N ILE A 22 -13.69 -18.09 29.65
CA ILE A 22 -13.14 -18.30 28.31
C ILE A 22 -12.79 -19.78 28.21
N ASN A 23 -13.54 -20.50 27.38
CA ASN A 23 -13.38 -21.93 27.17
C ASN A 23 -12.44 -22.14 25.97
N ASP A 24 -11.24 -22.65 26.23
CA ASP A 24 -10.26 -22.98 25.20
C ASP A 24 -10.52 -24.38 24.66
N LEU A 25 -11.41 -24.47 23.66
CA LEU A 25 -11.83 -25.76 23.10
C LEU A 25 -10.73 -26.44 22.28
N SER A 26 -9.62 -25.74 22.02
CA SER A 26 -8.51 -26.20 21.17
C SER A 26 -7.19 -26.39 21.93
N ASN A 27 -7.16 -26.12 23.23
CA ASN A 27 -5.94 -26.16 24.07
C ASN A 27 -4.80 -25.29 23.48
N ALA A 28 -5.14 -24.14 22.92
CA ALA A 28 -4.20 -23.24 22.26
C ALA A 28 -3.83 -22.01 23.10
N ILE A 29 -4.60 -21.69 24.15
CA ILE A 29 -4.35 -20.56 25.04
C ILE A 29 -3.42 -21.04 26.17
N SER A 30 -2.22 -20.47 26.23
CA SER A 30 -1.23 -20.80 27.25
C SER A 30 -1.44 -20.03 28.54
N ASN A 31 -1.97 -18.80 28.46
CA ASN A 31 -2.24 -17.97 29.63
C ASN A 31 -3.25 -16.84 29.31
N ILE A 32 -3.96 -16.35 30.33
CA ILE A 32 -4.72 -15.09 30.26
C ILE A 32 -4.31 -14.22 31.45
N SER A 33 -3.94 -12.97 31.18
CA SER A 33 -3.49 -12.03 32.22
C SER A 33 -4.20 -10.67 32.13
N TYR A 34 -4.59 -10.12 33.27
CA TYR A 34 -5.18 -8.78 33.38
C TYR A 34 -4.20 -7.67 32.98
N VAL A 35 -4.68 -6.68 32.23
CA VAL A 35 -3.92 -5.46 31.91
C VAL A 35 -4.10 -4.44 33.04
N SER A 36 -3.05 -4.16 33.79
CA SER A 36 -3.09 -3.21 34.91
C SER A 36 -3.54 -1.83 34.47
N GLY A 37 -4.42 -1.19 35.24
CA GLY A 37 -4.96 0.14 34.95
C GLY A 37 -6.04 0.18 33.86
N SER A 38 -6.45 -0.96 33.30
CA SER A 38 -7.45 -1.00 32.22
C SER A 38 -8.92 -0.96 32.68
N LEU A 39 -9.20 -1.11 33.98
CA LEU A 39 -10.57 -1.09 34.48
C LEU A 39 -11.20 0.30 34.29
N VAL A 40 -12.34 0.33 33.59
CA VAL A 40 -13.27 1.46 33.58
C VAL A 40 -14.58 0.97 34.19
N ILE A 41 -15.09 1.67 35.20
CA ILE A 41 -16.30 1.32 35.93
C ILE A 41 -17.16 2.57 36.12
N THR A 42 -18.47 2.40 36.17
CA THR A 42 -19.41 3.51 36.41
C THR A 42 -19.06 4.28 37.69
N GLU A 43 -19.13 5.60 37.59
CA GLU A 43 -18.76 6.52 38.68
C GLU A 43 -19.52 6.18 39.98
N GLY A 44 -18.80 6.13 41.10
CA GLY A 44 -19.37 5.83 42.42
C GLY A 44 -19.54 4.34 42.74
N GLN A 45 -19.31 3.42 41.79
CA GLN A 45 -19.37 1.98 42.04
C GLN A 45 -18.04 1.43 42.61
N PRO A 46 -18.09 0.51 43.60
CA PRO A 46 -16.89 -0.10 44.17
C PRO A 46 -16.33 -1.21 43.27
N SER A 47 -15.03 -1.47 43.34
CA SER A 47 -14.36 -2.59 42.66
C SER A 47 -13.14 -3.10 43.42
N GLN A 48 -12.76 -4.37 43.19
CA GLN A 48 -11.51 -4.95 43.67
C GLN A 48 -10.68 -5.45 42.47
N THR A 49 -9.49 -4.87 42.28
CA THR A 49 -8.55 -5.26 41.23
C THR A 49 -7.23 -5.76 41.81
N PRO A 50 -6.51 -6.66 41.12
CA PRO A 50 -6.87 -7.26 39.83
C PRO A 50 -8.00 -8.31 39.97
N PRO A 51 -8.73 -8.62 38.88
CA PRO A 51 -9.61 -9.77 38.86
C PRO A 51 -8.81 -11.05 39.13
N THR A 52 -9.44 -12.05 39.74
CA THR A 52 -8.85 -13.37 39.87
C THR A 52 -9.03 -14.14 38.56
N ILE A 53 -7.96 -14.78 38.10
CA ILE A 53 -7.96 -15.61 36.89
C ILE A 53 -7.47 -16.99 37.30
N SER A 54 -8.28 -18.01 37.08
CA SER A 54 -7.92 -19.42 37.30
C SER A 54 -8.15 -20.23 36.04
N PHE A 55 -7.38 -21.30 35.87
CA PHE A 55 -7.51 -22.24 34.76
C PHE A 55 -7.76 -23.65 35.29
N SER A 56 -8.84 -24.28 34.82
CA SER A 56 -9.18 -25.67 35.13
C SER A 56 -9.99 -26.27 33.98
N ASP A 57 -9.70 -27.52 33.61
CA ASP A 57 -10.46 -28.27 32.60
C ASP A 57 -10.68 -27.51 31.27
N GLY A 58 -9.62 -26.88 30.74
CA GLY A 58 -9.68 -26.12 29.48
C GLY A 58 -10.42 -24.78 29.58
N THR A 59 -10.77 -24.33 30.79
CA THR A 59 -11.56 -23.12 31.01
C THR A 59 -10.80 -22.12 31.87
N PHE A 60 -10.63 -20.90 31.36
CA PHE A 60 -10.21 -19.75 32.14
C PHE A 60 -11.43 -19.12 32.79
N THR A 61 -11.44 -19.02 34.12
CA THR A 61 -12.50 -18.32 34.88
C THR A 61 -11.94 -17.00 35.37
N ILE A 62 -12.58 -15.89 34.97
CA ILE A 62 -12.19 -14.53 35.35
C ILE A 62 -13.28 -13.98 36.27
N THR A 63 -12.90 -13.61 37.50
CA THR A 63 -13.82 -13.05 38.49
C THR A 63 -13.40 -11.65 38.91
N LEU A 64 -14.29 -10.68 38.72
CA LEU A 64 -14.13 -9.31 39.20
C LEU A 64 -15.20 -8.99 40.25
N GLU A 65 -14.79 -8.64 41.46
CA GLU A 65 -15.69 -8.08 42.47
C GLU A 65 -15.93 -6.60 42.15
N ALA A 66 -17.10 -6.28 41.60
CA ALA A 66 -17.44 -4.93 41.16
C ALA A 66 -18.93 -4.63 41.31
N GLY A 67 -19.24 -3.36 41.50
CA GLY A 67 -20.61 -2.84 41.46
C GLY A 67 -21.24 -2.99 40.07
N ARG A 68 -22.58 -2.95 40.03
CA ARG A 68 -23.35 -3.06 38.78
C ARG A 68 -24.29 -1.87 38.67
N GLU A 69 -23.84 -0.87 37.94
CA GLU A 69 -24.64 0.28 37.55
C GLU A 69 -24.28 0.61 36.11
N LYS A 70 -25.25 0.58 35.21
CA LYS A 70 -25.02 0.81 33.79
C LYS A 70 -24.69 2.28 33.55
N SER A 71 -23.76 2.55 32.64
CA SER A 71 -23.52 3.91 32.17
C SER A 71 -23.01 3.93 30.73
N THR A 72 -23.39 4.97 29.99
CA THR A 72 -22.89 5.26 28.65
C THR A 72 -21.38 5.52 28.63
N PRO A 73 -20.75 6.26 29.57
CA PRO A 73 -19.31 6.49 29.54
C PRO A 73 -18.45 5.22 29.57
N VAL A 74 -18.90 4.16 30.25
CA VAL A 74 -18.19 2.87 30.24
C VAL A 74 -18.33 2.18 28.87
N ALA A 75 -19.50 2.26 28.26
CA ALA A 75 -19.72 1.74 26.91
C ALA A 75 -18.88 2.51 25.88
N ASP A 76 -18.87 3.84 25.91
CA ASP A 76 -18.04 4.68 25.05
C ASP A 76 -16.55 4.33 25.20
N ALA A 77 -16.09 4.07 26.43
CA ALA A 77 -14.71 3.64 26.66
C ALA A 77 -14.42 2.27 26.04
N PHE A 78 -15.34 1.31 26.15
CA PHE A 78 -15.22 0.00 25.50
C PHE A 78 -15.20 0.15 23.96
N ASN A 79 -16.13 0.92 23.40
CA ASN A 79 -16.29 1.12 21.96
C ASN A 79 -15.07 1.82 21.37
N SER A 80 -14.57 2.87 22.04
CA SER A 80 -13.36 3.57 21.63
C SER A 80 -12.12 2.67 21.64
N ASN A 81 -12.01 1.75 22.59
CA ASN A 81 -10.93 0.76 22.63
C ASN A 81 -11.06 -0.30 21.52
N CYS A 82 -12.27 -0.50 20.99
CA CYS A 82 -12.55 -1.36 19.84
C CYS A 82 -12.46 -0.61 18.49
N GLY A 83 -12.02 0.66 18.50
CA GLY A 83 -11.88 1.49 17.29
C GLY A 83 -13.17 2.17 16.84
N ASN A 84 -14.21 2.21 17.68
CA ASN A 84 -15.56 2.66 17.34
C ASN A 84 -16.14 1.93 16.12
N ASP A 85 -15.79 0.65 15.98
CA ASP A 85 -16.25 -0.21 14.90
C ASP A 85 -17.07 -1.36 15.48
N SER A 86 -18.38 -1.32 15.25
CA SER A 86 -19.32 -2.35 15.70
C SER A 86 -18.98 -3.77 15.20
N ALA A 87 -18.16 -3.89 14.14
CA ALA A 87 -17.64 -5.18 13.66
C ALA A 87 -16.58 -5.78 14.57
N LYS A 88 -16.03 -5.01 15.52
CA LYS A 88 -14.96 -5.38 16.45
C LYS A 88 -15.46 -5.70 17.84
N GLU A 89 -16.77 -5.86 17.98
CA GLU A 89 -17.48 -6.00 19.24
C GLU A 89 -18.45 -7.18 19.12
N TYR A 90 -18.45 -8.07 20.11
CA TYR A 90 -19.25 -9.29 20.07
C TYR A 90 -19.80 -9.66 21.45
N ALA A 91 -21.06 -10.07 21.48
CA ALA A 91 -21.62 -10.82 22.59
C ALA A 91 -22.42 -12.04 22.08
N PRO A 92 -22.14 -13.27 22.57
CA PRO A 92 -22.89 -14.47 22.17
C PRO A 92 -24.40 -14.34 22.40
N PHE A 93 -24.80 -13.59 23.44
CA PHE A 93 -26.19 -13.27 23.72
C PHE A 93 -26.47 -11.78 23.49
N GLY A 94 -26.60 -11.40 22.22
CA GLY A 94 -26.79 -10.02 21.77
C GLY A 94 -26.43 -9.82 20.30
N GLY A 95 -25.53 -10.66 19.77
CA GLY A 95 -25.02 -10.59 18.40
C GLY A 95 -23.77 -9.71 18.28
N GLY A 96 -23.35 -9.43 17.03
CA GLY A 96 -22.47 -8.30 16.73
C GLY A 96 -23.22 -6.97 16.87
N GLY A 97 -22.49 -5.87 17.06
CA GLY A 97 -23.06 -4.54 17.32
C GLY A 97 -22.38 -3.82 18.47
N THR A 98 -22.91 -2.65 18.85
CA THR A 98 -22.29 -1.75 19.84
C THR A 98 -23.14 -1.63 21.10
N PRO A 99 -22.57 -1.82 22.31
CA PRO A 99 -23.29 -1.59 23.56
C PRO A 99 -23.52 -0.10 23.79
N ASP A 100 -24.74 0.26 24.23
CA ASP A 100 -25.09 1.63 24.63
C ASP A 100 -24.73 1.93 26.10
N GLU A 101 -24.73 0.91 26.95
CA GLU A 101 -24.40 1.02 28.36
C GLU A 101 -23.75 -0.25 28.91
N LEU A 102 -22.70 -0.08 29.72
CA LEU A 102 -22.01 -1.15 30.43
C LEU A 102 -21.86 -0.79 31.92
N ASN A 103 -21.70 -1.79 32.77
CA ASN A 103 -21.43 -1.59 34.20
C ASN A 103 -19.95 -1.29 34.45
N PHE A 104 -19.08 -2.06 33.78
CA PHE A 104 -17.64 -1.89 33.77
C PHE A 104 -17.05 -2.60 32.54
N MET A 105 -15.80 -2.30 32.22
CA MET A 105 -14.98 -3.04 31.27
C MET A 105 -13.54 -3.14 31.80
N PHE A 106 -12.80 -4.15 31.35
CA PHE A 106 -11.35 -4.24 31.55
C PHE A 106 -10.68 -5.00 30.41
N ALA A 107 -9.37 -4.86 30.27
CA ALA A 107 -8.59 -5.57 29.26
C ALA A 107 -7.86 -6.78 29.84
N VAL A 108 -7.73 -7.83 29.04
CA VAL A 108 -6.88 -8.98 29.28
C VAL A 108 -6.00 -9.26 28.06
N VAL A 109 -4.82 -9.82 28.29
CA VAL A 109 -3.96 -10.37 27.25
C VAL A 109 -4.16 -11.88 27.23
N ILE A 110 -4.59 -12.41 26.09
CA ILE A 110 -4.63 -13.84 25.79
C ILE A 110 -3.30 -14.20 25.14
N GLN A 111 -2.54 -15.07 25.80
CA GLN A 111 -1.31 -15.63 25.25
C GLN A 111 -1.61 -16.98 24.62
N PHE A 112 -1.16 -17.17 23.38
CA PHE A 112 -1.31 -18.41 22.64
C PHE A 112 -0.03 -19.25 22.71
N SER A 113 -0.17 -20.57 22.57
CA SER A 113 0.92 -21.53 22.60
C SER A 113 1.96 -21.32 21.49
N ASN A 114 1.59 -20.66 20.39
CA ASN A 114 2.48 -20.28 19.29
C ASN A 114 3.27 -18.98 19.56
N GLY A 115 3.17 -18.41 20.77
CA GLY A 115 3.90 -17.21 21.18
C GLY A 115 3.19 -15.89 20.87
N ALA A 116 2.04 -15.91 20.20
CA ALA A 116 1.25 -14.70 19.99
C ALA A 116 0.59 -14.21 21.28
N ALA A 117 0.43 -12.90 21.41
CA ALA A 117 -0.27 -12.25 22.51
C ALA A 117 -1.30 -11.27 21.94
N VAL A 118 -2.57 -11.43 22.33
CA VAL A 118 -3.68 -10.61 21.83
C VAL A 118 -4.37 -9.94 23.01
N THR A 119 -4.49 -8.62 22.96
CA THR A 119 -5.29 -7.85 23.93
C THR A 119 -6.75 -7.85 23.50
N VAL A 120 -7.64 -8.24 24.41
CA VAL A 120 -9.08 -8.12 24.23
C VAL A 120 -9.68 -7.38 25.42
N TYR A 121 -10.79 -6.70 25.18
CA TYR A 121 -11.56 -5.97 26.18
C TYR A 121 -12.80 -6.78 26.54
N LEU A 122 -13.04 -6.96 27.84
CA LEU A 122 -14.22 -7.63 28.39
C LEU A 122 -15.13 -6.59 29.02
N GLY A 123 -16.35 -6.46 28.49
CA GLY A 123 -17.36 -5.52 28.98
C GLY A 123 -18.53 -6.26 29.63
N GLN A 124 -18.99 -5.81 30.79
CA GLN A 124 -20.13 -6.44 31.48
C GLN A 124 -21.35 -5.53 31.40
N GLY A 125 -22.41 -5.97 30.73
CA GLY A 125 -23.65 -5.23 30.52
C GLY A 125 -24.90 -6.06 30.87
N HIS A 126 -26.05 -5.70 30.33
CA HIS A 126 -27.25 -6.56 30.33
C HIS A 126 -27.90 -6.57 28.96
N ALA A 127 -28.40 -7.74 28.57
CA ALA A 127 -29.31 -7.91 27.45
C ALA A 127 -30.65 -8.44 28.00
N ALA A 128 -31.73 -7.68 27.78
CA ALA A 128 -33.04 -7.92 28.39
C ALA A 128 -32.95 -8.13 29.92
N ALA A 129 -33.39 -9.27 30.43
CA ALA A 129 -33.42 -9.58 31.86
C ALA A 129 -32.14 -10.28 32.38
N ARG A 130 -31.10 -10.45 31.56
CA ARG A 130 -29.88 -11.19 31.91
C ARG A 130 -28.64 -10.29 31.88
N ASN A 131 -27.70 -10.55 32.78
CA ASN A 131 -26.34 -10.05 32.61
C ASN A 131 -25.80 -10.61 31.29
N ASN A 132 -25.05 -9.80 30.56
CA ASN A 132 -24.39 -10.21 29.32
C ASN A 132 -22.94 -9.73 29.34
N TRP A 133 -22.04 -10.52 28.77
CA TRP A 133 -20.64 -10.16 28.59
C TRP A 133 -20.35 -9.89 27.13
N TRP A 134 -19.54 -8.86 26.90
CA TRP A 134 -19.02 -8.43 25.61
C TRP A 134 -17.53 -8.71 25.55
N ILE A 135 -17.05 -9.11 24.37
CA ILE A 135 -15.64 -9.17 24.02
C ILE A 135 -15.40 -8.24 22.83
N GLY A 136 -14.32 -7.47 22.87
CA GLY A 136 -13.98 -6.55 21.79
C GLY A 136 -12.49 -6.33 21.65
N GLY A 137 -12.11 -5.70 20.53
CA GLY A 137 -10.73 -5.37 20.21
C GLY A 137 -10.44 -5.53 18.72
N SER A 138 -9.28 -5.02 18.27
CA SER A 138 -8.90 -5.03 16.84
C SER A 138 -8.88 -6.43 16.21
N SER A 139 -8.60 -7.45 17.02
CA SER A 139 -8.59 -8.87 16.63
C SER A 139 -9.97 -9.54 16.57
N ILE A 140 -11.04 -8.89 17.01
CA ILE A 140 -12.41 -9.45 16.98
C ILE A 140 -13.09 -9.09 15.65
N PHE A 141 -13.90 -10.00 15.13
CA PHE A 141 -14.73 -9.79 13.93
C PHE A 141 -16.11 -10.40 14.19
N SER A 142 -17.20 -9.66 14.01
CA SER A 142 -18.55 -10.08 14.44
C SER A 142 -19.68 -9.94 13.42
N LEU A 143 -19.44 -9.35 12.24
CA LEU A 143 -20.51 -9.08 11.25
C LEU A 143 -21.03 -10.33 10.50
N ASP A 144 -20.26 -11.42 10.50
CA ASP A 144 -20.57 -12.67 9.80
C ASP A 144 -20.46 -13.87 10.76
N THR A 145 -19.32 -14.55 10.80
CA THR A 145 -19.03 -15.60 11.78
C THR A 145 -18.14 -14.97 12.85
N PRO A 146 -18.66 -14.81 14.09
CA PRO A 146 -17.88 -14.24 15.17
C PRO A 146 -16.56 -14.99 15.34
N ARG A 147 -15.45 -14.27 15.34
CA ARG A 147 -14.12 -14.85 15.40
C ARG A 147 -13.09 -13.90 16.00
N LEU A 148 -12.00 -14.48 16.48
CA LEU A 148 -10.77 -13.80 16.79
C LEU A 148 -9.73 -14.17 15.72
N GLU A 149 -9.10 -13.18 15.10
CA GLU A 149 -7.95 -13.35 14.21
C GLU A 149 -6.70 -12.63 14.75
N TYR A 150 -5.55 -13.28 14.64
CA TYR A 150 -4.25 -12.65 14.86
C TYR A 150 -3.22 -13.18 13.88
N SER A 151 -2.20 -12.36 13.60
CA SER A 151 -1.11 -12.70 12.70
C SER A 151 0.19 -12.91 13.45
N ILE A 152 0.90 -14.00 13.17
CA ILE A 152 2.28 -14.23 13.63
C ILE A 152 3.01 -15.05 12.57
N ASN A 153 4.27 -14.72 12.29
CA ASN A 153 5.11 -15.39 11.28
C ASN A 153 4.43 -15.52 9.90
N ASN A 154 3.82 -14.43 9.43
CA ASN A 154 3.11 -14.34 8.13
C ASN A 154 1.91 -15.31 7.98
N LEU A 155 1.39 -15.81 9.10
CA LEU A 155 0.19 -16.65 9.15
C LEU A 155 -0.88 -15.94 9.97
N VAL A 156 -2.11 -15.94 9.47
CA VAL A 156 -3.31 -15.56 10.21
C VAL A 156 -3.89 -16.81 10.84
N TYR A 157 -4.08 -16.78 12.16
CA TYR A 157 -4.74 -17.81 12.94
C TYR A 157 -6.17 -17.38 13.23
N THR A 158 -7.13 -18.26 12.94
CA THR A 158 -8.55 -17.98 13.13
C THR A 158 -9.12 -18.83 14.25
N TYR A 159 -9.78 -18.21 15.21
CA TYR A 159 -10.57 -18.87 16.25
C TYR A 159 -12.03 -18.43 16.12
N GLU A 160 -12.93 -19.36 15.81
CA GLU A 160 -14.36 -19.09 15.87
C GLU A 160 -14.78 -18.85 17.32
N LEU A 161 -15.60 -17.82 17.53
CA LEU A 161 -16.13 -17.41 18.81
C LEU A 161 -17.60 -17.80 18.94
N SER A 162 -17.93 -18.49 20.01
CA SER A 162 -19.31 -18.75 20.41
C SER A 162 -19.46 -18.64 21.93
N GLY A 163 -20.49 -19.24 22.52
CA GLY A 163 -20.67 -19.27 23.97
C GLY A 163 -22.05 -18.81 24.42
N THR A 164 -22.10 -18.18 25.59
CA THR A 164 -23.34 -17.81 26.28
C THR A 164 -23.28 -16.36 26.78
N HIS A 165 -24.27 -15.93 27.54
CA HIS A 165 -24.25 -14.62 28.18
C HIS A 165 -23.17 -14.45 29.27
N GLU A 166 -22.46 -15.53 29.63
CA GLU A 166 -21.42 -15.56 30.67
C GLU A 166 -20.14 -16.30 30.24
N SER A 167 -20.04 -16.70 28.96
CA SER A 167 -18.90 -17.45 28.46
C SER A 167 -18.58 -17.10 27.01
N PHE A 168 -17.29 -17.21 26.67
CA PHE A 168 -16.81 -17.19 25.29
C PHE A 168 -16.09 -18.51 24.99
N ASP A 169 -16.51 -19.19 23.94
CA ASP A 169 -15.89 -20.43 23.46
C ASP A 169 -14.94 -20.09 22.32
N PHE A 170 -13.68 -20.49 22.45
CA PHE A 170 -12.63 -20.27 21.46
C PHE A 170 -12.32 -21.61 20.79
N GLN A 171 -12.73 -21.76 19.54
CA GLN A 171 -12.48 -22.95 18.73
C GLN A 171 -11.53 -22.58 17.58
N PHE A 172 -10.33 -23.16 17.58
CA PHE A 172 -9.41 -23.04 16.45
C PHE A 172 -10.10 -23.56 15.19
N LYS A 173 -10.06 -22.73 14.14
CA LYS A 173 -10.67 -23.01 12.85
C LYS A 173 -9.62 -23.42 11.83
N ASP A 174 -8.70 -22.51 11.55
CA ASP A 174 -7.65 -22.70 10.54
C ASP A 174 -6.47 -21.75 10.73
N THR A 175 -5.45 -21.98 9.91
CA THR A 175 -4.32 -21.08 9.70
C THR A 175 -4.16 -20.86 8.21
N ARG A 176 -4.02 -19.60 7.80
CA ARG A 176 -3.81 -19.21 6.40
C ARG A 176 -2.62 -18.27 6.28
N PRO A 177 -1.94 -18.20 5.13
CA PRO A 177 -1.02 -17.10 4.84
C PRO A 177 -1.71 -15.76 5.08
N ALA A 178 -1.01 -14.82 5.73
CA ALA A 178 -1.52 -13.46 5.93
C ALA A 178 -1.78 -12.77 4.59
N SER A 179 -1.05 -13.18 3.56
CA SER A 179 -1.31 -12.88 2.16
C SER A 179 -1.20 -14.16 1.32
N ALA A 180 -2.11 -14.36 0.37
CA ALA A 180 -1.94 -15.38 -0.67
C ALA A 180 -0.70 -15.08 -1.56
N ILE A 181 -0.29 -13.81 -1.61
CA ILE A 181 0.89 -13.35 -2.33
C ILE A 181 2.13 -13.55 -1.47
N GLN A 182 3.07 -14.33 -1.98
CA GLN A 182 4.37 -14.60 -1.38
C GLN A 182 5.51 -13.91 -2.14
N ASN A 183 5.31 -13.60 -3.42
CA ASN A 183 6.29 -12.98 -4.29
C ASN A 183 5.67 -11.75 -4.98
N VAL A 184 6.31 -10.59 -4.82
CA VAL A 184 5.96 -9.35 -5.51
C VAL A 184 7.02 -9.06 -6.55
N PHE A 185 6.62 -8.94 -7.81
CA PHE A 185 7.45 -8.56 -8.94
C PHE A 185 7.02 -7.19 -9.43
N VAL A 186 7.96 -6.28 -9.61
CA VAL A 186 7.72 -4.92 -10.09
C VAL A 186 8.60 -4.70 -11.31
N LEU A 187 7.96 -4.53 -12.47
CA LEU A 187 8.59 -4.07 -13.71
C LEU A 187 8.29 -2.58 -13.87
N MET A 188 9.34 -1.76 -13.97
CA MET A 188 9.20 -0.31 -14.08
C MET A 188 9.81 0.21 -15.38
N LEU A 189 8.94 0.67 -16.28
CA LEU A 189 9.26 1.27 -17.57
C LEU A 189 9.42 2.79 -17.44
N GLU A 190 9.66 3.46 -18.56
CA GLU A 190 9.94 4.89 -18.66
C GLU A 190 8.83 5.66 -19.38
N ASN A 191 8.52 6.86 -18.87
CA ASN A 191 8.11 8.03 -19.64
C ASN A 191 6.85 7.90 -20.54
N HIS A 192 5.74 7.43 -19.97
CA HIS A 192 4.46 7.42 -20.68
C HIS A 192 3.27 7.71 -19.77
N SER A 193 2.43 8.66 -20.17
CA SER A 193 1.17 8.98 -19.46
C SER A 193 0.15 7.84 -19.57
N PHE A 194 -0.80 7.79 -18.63
CA PHE A 194 -1.87 6.81 -18.69
C PHE A 194 -2.68 7.00 -19.97
N ASP A 195 -2.99 8.24 -20.32
CA ASP A 195 -3.75 8.56 -21.51
C ASP A 195 -3.02 8.19 -22.80
N ASN A 196 -1.71 8.44 -22.87
CA ASN A 196 -0.92 8.06 -24.03
C ASN A 196 -1.00 6.54 -24.30
N MET A 197 -0.99 5.73 -23.25
CA MET A 197 -1.01 4.27 -23.39
C MET A 197 -2.41 3.68 -23.52
N LEU A 198 -3.40 4.15 -22.74
CA LEU A 198 -4.67 3.44 -22.51
C LEU A 198 -5.94 4.24 -22.81
N ALA A 199 -5.89 5.55 -23.06
CA ALA A 199 -7.12 6.34 -23.28
C ALA A 199 -7.97 5.82 -24.43
N LEU A 200 -7.32 5.42 -25.53
CA LEU A 200 -7.99 4.92 -26.74
C LEU A 200 -8.03 3.39 -26.82
N SER A 201 -7.87 2.70 -25.68
CA SER A 201 -7.96 1.24 -25.59
C SER A 201 -9.37 0.69 -25.80
N GLY A 202 -10.41 1.49 -25.51
CA GLY A 202 -11.80 1.04 -25.48
C GLY A 202 -12.15 0.15 -24.28
N ILE A 203 -11.27 0.05 -23.28
CA ILE A 203 -11.59 -0.61 -22.00
C ILE A 203 -12.67 0.22 -21.28
N PRO A 204 -13.78 -0.40 -20.83
CA PRO A 204 -14.87 0.34 -20.22
C PRO A 204 -14.52 0.79 -18.79
N ASN A 205 -15.03 1.95 -18.40
CA ASN A 205 -14.94 2.52 -17.04
C ASN A 205 -13.51 2.87 -16.56
N ILE A 206 -12.59 3.18 -17.47
CA ILE A 206 -11.36 3.87 -17.11
C ILE A 206 -11.58 5.40 -17.08
N TYR A 207 -10.94 6.08 -16.14
CA TYR A 207 -10.80 7.54 -16.15
C TYR A 207 -9.67 7.91 -17.12
N ALA A 208 -10.03 8.46 -18.27
CA ALA A 208 -9.08 8.78 -19.34
C ALA A 208 -9.57 9.95 -20.20
N ALA A 209 -8.64 10.60 -20.88
CA ALA A 209 -8.94 11.59 -21.90
C ALA A 209 -9.74 11.01 -23.07
N THR A 210 -10.47 11.89 -23.73
CA THR A 210 -11.30 11.62 -24.90
C THR A 210 -10.84 12.47 -26.06
N THR A 211 -11.29 12.14 -27.28
CA THR A 211 -10.99 12.96 -28.48
C THR A 211 -11.60 14.37 -28.45
N ASN A 212 -12.33 14.74 -27.40
CA ASN A 212 -12.81 16.12 -27.19
C ASN A 212 -11.81 16.97 -26.42
N ASP A 213 -10.88 16.34 -25.69
CA ASP A 213 -9.87 17.02 -24.91
C ASP A 213 -8.78 17.59 -25.82
N PHE A 214 -8.26 18.76 -25.45
CA PHE A 214 -7.32 19.50 -26.29
C PHE A 214 -6.44 20.44 -25.48
N ASN A 215 -5.30 20.79 -26.07
CA ASN A 215 -4.47 21.92 -25.67
C ASN A 215 -4.41 22.94 -26.80
N SER A 216 -3.98 24.16 -26.51
CA SER A 216 -3.87 25.21 -27.51
C SER A 216 -2.50 25.88 -27.46
N TYR A 217 -1.86 26.01 -28.61
CA TYR A 217 -0.60 26.75 -28.76
C TYR A 217 -0.71 27.74 -29.91
N SER A 218 -0.30 29.00 -29.67
CA SER A 218 -0.40 30.09 -30.64
C SER A 218 -1.80 30.25 -31.27
N GLY A 219 -2.85 30.01 -30.47
CA GLY A 219 -4.25 30.07 -30.91
C GLY A 219 -4.74 28.89 -31.76
N THR A 220 -3.89 27.88 -31.96
CA THR A 220 -4.24 26.64 -32.68
C THR A 220 -4.57 25.55 -31.67
N PRO A 221 -5.77 24.93 -31.73
CA PRO A 221 -6.11 23.78 -30.90
C PRO A 221 -5.48 22.49 -31.44
N TYR A 222 -5.03 21.63 -30.52
CA TYR A 222 -4.48 20.30 -30.76
C TYR A 222 -5.26 19.31 -29.91
N TYR A 223 -6.06 18.48 -30.56
CA TYR A 223 -6.95 17.53 -29.90
C TYR A 223 -6.25 16.21 -29.63
N VAL A 224 -6.69 15.52 -28.59
CA VAL A 224 -6.39 14.10 -28.38
C VAL A 224 -6.85 13.30 -29.60
N GLN A 225 -5.96 12.46 -30.11
CA GLN A 225 -6.23 11.61 -31.28
C GLN A 225 -5.40 10.32 -31.22
N GLY A 226 -5.80 9.31 -32.00
CA GLY A 226 -5.10 8.03 -32.05
C GLY A 226 -3.86 8.02 -32.93
N ASN A 227 -3.32 6.81 -33.11
CA ASN A 227 -2.14 6.53 -33.93
C ASN A 227 -0.91 7.38 -33.53
N ALA A 228 -0.56 7.33 -32.24
CA ALA A 228 0.71 7.87 -31.74
C ALA A 228 1.90 7.30 -32.51
N PRO A 229 2.95 8.12 -32.76
CA PRO A 229 4.18 7.62 -33.37
C PRO A 229 4.81 6.56 -32.47
N LEU A 230 5.55 5.62 -33.06
CA LEU A 230 6.26 4.61 -32.27
C LEU A 230 7.42 5.20 -31.48
N ASN A 231 7.98 6.32 -31.95
CA ASN A 231 9.06 7.06 -31.32
C ASN A 231 8.91 8.55 -31.67
N MET A 232 9.22 9.42 -30.72
CA MET A 232 9.16 10.87 -30.86
C MET A 232 10.41 11.41 -31.57
N PRO A 233 10.28 12.44 -32.42
CA PRO A 233 11.43 13.06 -33.10
C PRO A 233 12.28 13.95 -32.18
N SER A 234 11.72 14.31 -31.03
CA SER A 234 12.39 14.98 -29.93
C SER A 234 11.76 14.50 -28.64
N ASP A 235 12.60 14.34 -27.62
CA ASP A 235 12.18 14.03 -26.27
C ASP A 235 11.29 15.15 -25.71
N PRO A 236 10.07 14.85 -25.23
CA PRO A 236 9.27 15.85 -24.56
C PRO A 236 9.86 16.26 -23.21
N GLY A 237 9.72 17.53 -22.85
CA GLY A 237 10.18 18.03 -21.55
C GLY A 237 9.51 17.30 -20.40
N HIS A 238 10.30 16.82 -19.44
CA HIS A 238 9.78 16.13 -18.25
C HIS A 238 10.57 16.48 -16.98
N GLU A 239 11.38 17.54 -17.02
CA GLU A 239 11.90 18.19 -15.82
C GLU A 239 10.77 18.86 -15.02
N PHE A 240 11.02 19.16 -13.74
CA PHE A 240 10.01 19.74 -12.86
C PHE A 240 9.34 21.01 -13.43
N ASP A 241 10.14 21.91 -14.01
CA ASP A 241 9.62 23.15 -14.61
C ASP A 241 8.80 22.89 -15.88
N ASP A 242 9.12 21.85 -16.65
CA ASP A 242 8.32 21.44 -17.80
C ASP A 242 6.96 20.91 -17.33
N VAL A 243 6.96 19.95 -16.40
CA VAL A 243 5.73 19.35 -15.88
C VAL A 243 4.85 20.39 -15.19
N LEU A 244 5.46 21.35 -14.49
CA LEU A 244 4.74 22.51 -13.96
C LEU A 244 4.01 23.30 -15.04
N GLU A 245 4.68 23.63 -16.15
CA GLU A 245 4.05 24.33 -17.26
C GLU A 245 2.94 23.49 -17.88
N GLN A 246 3.16 22.19 -18.06
CA GLN A 246 2.19 21.26 -18.67
C GLN A 246 0.91 21.17 -17.85
N LEU A 247 1.03 20.99 -16.53
CA LEU A 247 -0.08 20.84 -15.60
C LEU A 247 -0.81 22.17 -15.31
N ALA A 248 -0.08 23.27 -15.12
CA ALA A 248 -0.66 24.56 -14.69
C ALA A 248 -0.91 25.54 -15.84
N GLY A 249 -0.36 25.27 -17.02
CA GLY A 249 -0.51 26.06 -18.23
C GLY A 249 0.73 26.92 -18.55
N PRO A 250 0.78 27.47 -19.79
CA PRO A 250 1.97 28.13 -20.32
C PRO A 250 2.49 29.30 -19.46
N GLY A 251 3.80 29.32 -19.20
CA GLY A 251 4.46 30.35 -18.40
C GLY A 251 4.16 30.32 -16.90
N SER A 252 3.63 29.20 -16.39
CA SER A 252 3.45 28.98 -14.95
C SER A 252 4.80 28.94 -14.23
N THR A 253 4.82 29.41 -12.98
CA THR A 253 6.00 29.36 -12.12
C THR A 253 5.62 28.88 -10.73
N TYR A 254 6.58 28.25 -10.05
CA TYR A 254 6.42 27.76 -8.69
C TYR A 254 7.53 28.32 -7.81
N GLU A 255 7.14 28.88 -6.67
CA GLU A 255 8.07 29.33 -5.63
C GLU A 255 8.09 28.30 -4.50
N SER A 256 9.27 27.80 -4.14
CA SER A 256 9.43 26.77 -3.11
C SER A 256 8.77 27.17 -1.79
N GLY A 257 7.99 26.24 -1.22
CA GLY A 257 7.23 26.44 0.01
C GLY A 257 5.92 27.21 -0.15
N GLN A 258 5.59 27.67 -1.36
CA GLN A 258 4.28 28.23 -1.69
C GLN A 258 3.30 27.13 -2.10
N LYS A 259 2.02 27.51 -2.22
CA LYS A 259 1.00 26.62 -2.76
C LYS A 259 1.28 26.37 -4.25
N TYR A 260 1.23 25.10 -4.67
CA TYR A 260 1.32 24.72 -6.08
C TYR A 260 0.22 25.42 -6.92
N PRO A 261 0.51 25.87 -8.15
CA PRO A 261 -0.49 26.47 -9.04
C PRO A 261 -1.70 25.56 -9.30
N SER A 262 -2.79 26.15 -9.79
CA SER A 262 -3.98 25.37 -10.11
C SER A 262 -3.74 24.54 -11.36
N ILE A 263 -3.96 23.23 -11.26
CA ILE A 263 -3.82 22.29 -12.37
C ILE A 263 -5.03 22.45 -13.30
N ASN A 264 -4.74 22.60 -14.60
CA ASN A 264 -5.71 22.72 -15.69
C ASN A 264 -5.29 21.96 -16.96
N ASN A 265 -4.16 21.24 -16.90
CA ASN A 265 -3.63 20.38 -17.96
C ASN A 265 -3.51 21.08 -19.32
N SER A 266 -3.23 22.39 -19.35
CA SER A 266 -3.32 23.21 -20.58
C SER A 266 -1.99 23.52 -21.27
N GLY A 267 -0.86 23.08 -20.72
CA GLY A 267 0.47 23.47 -21.18
C GLY A 267 1.24 22.45 -22.01
N PHE A 268 0.79 21.20 -22.13
CA PHE A 268 1.50 20.10 -22.80
C PHE A 268 2.01 20.46 -24.19
N VAL A 269 1.14 21.01 -25.03
CA VAL A 269 1.50 21.40 -26.41
C VAL A 269 2.43 22.60 -26.43
N ALA A 270 2.21 23.57 -25.55
CA ALA A 270 3.03 24.78 -25.52
C ALA A 270 4.45 24.48 -25.04
N ASN A 271 4.56 23.63 -24.02
CA ASN A 271 5.83 23.15 -23.50
C ASN A 271 6.55 22.32 -24.57
N TYR A 272 5.92 21.31 -25.18
CA TYR A 272 6.57 20.50 -26.24
C TYR A 272 7.03 21.34 -27.45
N ALA A 273 6.27 22.38 -27.80
CA ALA A 273 6.60 23.28 -28.89
C ALA A 273 7.77 24.25 -28.60
N THR A 274 8.24 24.35 -27.35
CA THR A 274 9.21 25.38 -26.94
C THR A 274 10.34 24.90 -26.03
N THR A 275 10.15 23.78 -25.33
CA THR A 275 11.12 23.26 -24.37
C THR A 275 12.41 22.81 -25.06
N THR A 276 13.50 22.92 -24.31
CA THR A 276 14.84 22.48 -24.71
C THR A 276 15.58 21.77 -23.58
N THR A 277 14.86 21.32 -22.55
CA THR A 277 15.43 20.67 -21.35
C THR A 277 16.02 19.31 -21.72
N GLU A 278 15.29 18.54 -22.52
CA GLU A 278 15.68 17.18 -22.94
C GLU A 278 16.33 17.11 -24.34
N GLY A 279 16.30 18.21 -25.09
CA GLY A 279 16.77 18.16 -26.47
C GLY A 279 16.47 19.40 -27.30
N PRO A 280 16.63 19.30 -28.64
CA PRO A 280 16.21 20.36 -29.54
C PRO A 280 14.68 20.50 -29.52
N VAL A 281 14.15 21.68 -29.85
CA VAL A 281 12.70 21.86 -29.98
C VAL A 281 12.12 20.91 -31.04
N ALA A 282 10.96 20.33 -30.77
CA ALA A 282 10.23 19.47 -31.70
C ALA A 282 9.97 20.17 -33.05
N PRO A 283 10.04 19.46 -34.19
CA PRO A 283 9.66 20.02 -35.47
C PRO A 283 8.19 20.47 -35.46
N ALA A 284 7.89 21.61 -36.09
CA ALA A 284 6.54 22.19 -36.05
C ALA A 284 5.44 21.26 -36.61
N ALA A 285 5.80 20.32 -37.49
CA ALA A 285 4.87 19.34 -38.04
C ALA A 285 4.46 18.25 -37.04
N ASP A 286 5.28 18.02 -36.01
CA ASP A 286 5.16 16.90 -35.08
C ASP A 286 4.69 17.33 -33.68
N ILE A 287 4.48 18.63 -33.44
CA ILE A 287 3.96 19.19 -32.17
C ILE A 287 2.66 18.49 -31.74
N CYS A 288 1.83 18.07 -32.69
CA CYS A 288 0.57 17.38 -32.37
C CYS A 288 0.76 15.99 -31.74
N ASP A 289 1.96 15.41 -31.86
CA ASP A 289 2.23 14.04 -31.42
C ASP A 289 2.21 13.91 -29.89
N ILE A 290 2.46 15.01 -29.15
CA ILE A 290 2.35 15.02 -27.69
C ILE A 290 0.92 14.79 -27.17
N MET A 291 -0.08 15.07 -28.01
CA MET A 291 -1.49 14.83 -27.72
C MET A 291 -1.99 13.47 -28.24
N LYS A 292 -1.12 12.69 -28.91
CA LYS A 292 -1.54 11.42 -29.48
C LYS A 292 -1.50 10.31 -28.44
N CYS A 293 -2.53 9.50 -28.46
CA CYS A 293 -2.58 8.24 -27.73
C CYS A 293 -2.31 7.09 -28.71
N PHE A 294 -1.73 6.00 -28.22
CA PHE A 294 -1.65 4.77 -28.98
C PHE A 294 -3.06 4.24 -29.25
N ASP A 295 -3.27 3.72 -30.46
CA ASP A 295 -4.39 2.82 -30.72
C ASP A 295 -4.07 1.49 -30.01
N THR A 296 -4.28 1.46 -28.68
CA THR A 296 -3.68 0.49 -27.75
C THR A 296 -3.84 -0.95 -28.23
N LYS A 297 -5.03 -1.30 -28.73
CA LYS A 297 -5.35 -2.65 -29.20
C LYS A 297 -4.46 -3.11 -30.36
N ASP A 298 -4.02 -2.20 -31.22
CA ASP A 298 -3.26 -2.52 -32.42
C ASP A 298 -1.76 -2.24 -32.24
N GLN A 299 -1.40 -1.21 -31.47
CA GLN A 299 -0.01 -0.76 -31.26
C GLN A 299 0.64 -1.31 -29.98
N LEU A 300 -0.13 -1.58 -28.92
CA LEU A 300 0.34 -2.03 -27.60
C LEU A 300 -0.37 -3.35 -27.21
N GLN A 301 -0.24 -4.36 -28.06
CA GLN A 301 -1.04 -5.58 -27.98
C GLN A 301 -0.84 -6.38 -26.69
N VAL A 302 0.38 -6.39 -26.14
CA VAL A 302 0.70 -7.07 -24.89
C VAL A 302 0.08 -6.32 -23.73
N LEU A 303 0.33 -5.02 -23.61
CA LEU A 303 -0.26 -4.20 -22.56
C LEU A 303 -1.81 -4.23 -22.62
N TYR A 304 -2.40 -4.14 -23.81
CA TYR A 304 -3.85 -4.26 -24.02
C TYR A 304 -4.40 -5.59 -23.50
N GLN A 305 -3.75 -6.71 -23.84
CA GLN A 305 -4.17 -8.03 -23.39
C GLN A 305 -4.09 -8.15 -21.86
N LEU A 306 -3.05 -7.60 -21.23
CA LEU A 306 -2.93 -7.61 -19.77
C LEU A 306 -3.97 -6.71 -19.12
N ALA A 307 -4.16 -5.50 -19.61
CA ALA A 307 -5.12 -4.53 -19.08
C ALA A 307 -6.58 -5.01 -19.17
N THR A 308 -6.90 -5.89 -20.14
CA THR A 308 -8.25 -6.47 -20.30
C THR A 308 -8.50 -7.73 -19.46
N GLU A 309 -7.44 -8.42 -19.00
CA GLU A 309 -7.53 -9.64 -18.21
C GLU A 309 -7.24 -9.42 -16.72
N TYR A 310 -6.59 -8.32 -16.36
CA TYR A 310 -6.15 -8.00 -15.00
C TYR A 310 -6.64 -6.63 -14.53
N VAL A 311 -6.11 -6.17 -13.38
CA VAL A 311 -6.51 -4.90 -12.76
C VAL A 311 -5.72 -3.75 -13.38
N VAL A 312 -6.43 -2.67 -13.71
CA VAL A 312 -5.86 -1.38 -14.12
C VAL A 312 -6.10 -0.37 -13.01
N CYS A 313 -5.06 0.36 -12.62
CA CYS A 313 -5.14 1.51 -11.72
C CYS A 313 -5.10 2.80 -12.55
N ASP A 314 -6.27 3.38 -12.83
CA ASP A 314 -6.46 4.55 -13.71
C ASP A 314 -6.36 5.91 -12.99
N GLN A 315 -5.95 5.89 -11.73
CA GLN A 315 -5.66 7.08 -10.90
C GLN A 315 -4.34 6.86 -10.15
N TRP A 316 -3.32 6.39 -10.88
CA TRP A 316 -1.96 6.16 -10.40
C TRP A 316 -1.06 7.29 -10.90
N PHE A 317 -0.53 8.09 -9.98
CA PHE A 317 0.27 9.27 -10.30
C PHE A 317 1.73 9.07 -9.90
N SER A 318 2.63 9.69 -10.66
CA SER A 318 4.01 9.88 -10.19
C SER A 318 4.01 10.67 -8.87
N SER A 319 5.02 10.46 -8.03
CA SER A 319 5.06 11.05 -6.69
C SER A 319 5.41 12.53 -6.70
N LEU A 320 6.17 12.95 -7.72
CA LEU A 320 6.58 14.32 -7.98
C LEU A 320 6.30 14.67 -9.45
N PRO A 321 5.77 15.86 -9.76
CA PRO A 321 5.62 16.35 -11.14
C PRO A 321 6.99 16.72 -11.71
N GLY A 322 7.71 15.74 -12.25
CA GLY A 322 9.07 15.90 -12.73
C GLY A 322 9.69 14.55 -13.12
N PRO A 323 11.02 14.47 -13.26
CA PRO A 323 11.65 13.47 -14.10
C PRO A 323 11.79 12.09 -13.44
N THR A 324 12.36 11.16 -14.19
CA THR A 324 12.59 9.76 -13.85
C THR A 324 13.27 9.55 -12.50
N TRP A 325 14.43 10.18 -12.27
CA TRP A 325 15.26 9.96 -11.09
C TRP A 325 14.56 10.19 -9.74
N PRO A 326 13.96 11.37 -9.48
CA PRO A 326 13.26 11.58 -8.22
C PRO A 326 12.07 10.63 -8.05
N ASN A 327 11.34 10.30 -9.12
CA ASN A 327 10.20 9.38 -9.04
C ASN A 327 10.62 7.92 -8.79
N ARG A 328 11.74 7.45 -9.36
CA ARG A 328 12.33 6.14 -8.99
C ARG A 328 12.82 6.11 -7.55
N PHE A 329 13.36 7.21 -7.02
CA PHE A 329 13.68 7.29 -5.59
C PHE A 329 12.42 7.28 -4.71
N PHE A 330 11.34 7.94 -5.12
CA PHE A 330 10.05 7.82 -4.45
C PHE A 330 9.52 6.39 -4.44
N LEU A 331 9.64 5.65 -5.55
CA LEU A 331 9.25 4.24 -5.57
C LEU A 331 9.99 3.43 -4.50
N HIS A 332 11.29 3.68 -4.33
CA HIS A 332 12.12 2.92 -3.41
C HIS A 332 12.13 3.46 -1.98
N ALA A 333 11.68 4.68 -1.71
CA ALA A 333 11.90 5.31 -0.40
C ALA A 333 10.75 6.21 0.09
N ALA A 334 9.68 6.34 -0.70
CA ALA A 334 8.61 7.32 -0.51
C ALA A 334 9.13 8.77 -0.35
N SER A 335 10.33 9.05 -0.87
CA SER A 335 10.99 10.36 -0.84
C SER A 335 12.12 10.39 -1.88
N SER A 336 12.31 11.53 -2.54
CA SER A 336 13.50 11.82 -3.35
C SER A 336 14.62 12.50 -2.54
N ASN A 337 14.44 12.67 -1.22
CA ASN A 337 15.32 13.45 -0.35
C ASN A 337 15.58 14.89 -0.83
N GLY A 338 14.61 15.47 -1.54
CA GLY A 338 14.66 16.84 -2.07
C GLY A 338 15.25 16.95 -3.48
N LEU A 339 15.65 15.84 -4.11
CA LEU A 339 15.97 15.83 -5.54
C LEU A 339 14.67 16.05 -6.33
N ASP A 340 14.69 16.95 -7.29
CA ASP A 340 13.56 17.35 -8.14
C ASP A 340 13.90 17.42 -9.63
N HIS A 341 15.12 17.02 -9.99
CA HIS A 341 15.67 17.12 -11.34
C HIS A 341 16.46 15.87 -11.71
N THR A 342 16.82 15.74 -12.99
CA THR A 342 17.76 14.73 -13.46
C THR A 342 19.18 15.04 -12.96
N PRO A 343 19.83 14.12 -12.21
CA PRO A 343 21.20 14.32 -11.74
C PRO A 343 22.19 14.49 -12.89
N SER A 344 23.26 15.23 -12.64
CA SER A 344 24.35 15.34 -13.61
C SER A 344 25.06 13.99 -13.81
N GLY A 345 25.67 13.78 -14.97
CA GLY A 345 26.46 12.56 -15.23
C GLY A 345 27.60 12.35 -14.22
N GLY A 346 28.11 13.42 -13.59
CA GLY A 346 29.10 13.34 -12.52
C GLY A 346 28.51 12.77 -11.21
N GLU A 347 27.29 13.16 -10.87
CA GLU A 347 26.55 12.62 -9.72
C GLU A 347 26.16 11.16 -9.96
N ILE A 348 25.61 10.83 -11.13
CA ILE A 348 25.30 9.45 -11.51
C ILE A 348 26.56 8.58 -11.41
N PHE A 349 27.69 9.08 -11.93
CA PHE A 349 28.96 8.37 -11.86
C PHE A 349 29.42 8.19 -10.40
N GLU A 350 29.30 9.22 -9.58
CA GLU A 350 29.65 9.18 -8.16
C GLU A 350 28.81 8.16 -7.40
N TRP A 351 27.49 8.20 -7.56
CA TRP A 351 26.57 7.32 -6.83
C TRP A 351 26.67 5.86 -7.25
N THR A 352 26.99 5.61 -8.53
CA THR A 352 26.93 4.25 -9.10
C THR A 352 28.30 3.55 -9.16
N PHE A 353 29.41 4.29 -9.35
CA PHE A 353 30.71 3.69 -9.71
C PHE A 353 31.90 4.05 -8.82
N LYS A 354 31.83 5.09 -7.98
CA LYS A 354 33.03 5.67 -7.36
C LYS A 354 33.55 4.92 -6.12
N ASP A 355 32.71 4.68 -5.12
CA ASP A 355 33.07 3.86 -3.95
C ASP A 355 31.84 3.24 -3.24
N PHE A 356 32.08 2.28 -2.34
CA PHE A 356 31.01 1.55 -1.63
C PHE A 356 30.17 2.41 -0.66
N SER A 357 30.47 3.70 -0.51
CA SER A 357 29.82 4.64 0.43
C SER A 357 29.15 5.85 -0.24
N SER A 358 29.28 6.00 -1.56
CA SER A 358 28.94 7.22 -2.31
C SER A 358 27.55 7.21 -2.95
N GLY A 359 26.80 6.11 -2.87
CA GLY A 359 25.41 6.07 -3.35
C GLY A 359 24.53 7.17 -2.76
N PHE A 360 23.47 7.51 -3.48
CA PHE A 360 22.48 8.51 -3.08
C PHE A 360 21.85 8.15 -1.73
N GLU A 361 22.04 9.02 -0.75
CA GLU A 361 21.61 8.79 0.63
C GLU A 361 20.19 9.29 0.86
N LEU A 362 19.30 8.36 1.19
CA LEU A 362 17.93 8.64 1.63
C LEU A 362 17.90 8.73 3.15
N THR A 363 17.43 9.84 3.70
CA THR A 363 17.45 10.11 5.15
C THR A 363 16.80 9.00 6.00
N ASN A 364 15.76 8.34 5.48
CA ASN A 364 15.04 7.26 6.17
C ASN A 364 15.37 5.87 5.63
N GLY A 365 16.41 5.74 4.79
CA GLY A 365 16.70 4.52 4.05
C GLY A 365 15.72 4.24 2.91
N SER A 366 16.00 3.15 2.19
CA SER A 366 15.16 2.61 1.13
C SER A 366 14.30 1.44 1.63
N ILE A 367 13.38 0.97 0.78
CA ILE A 367 12.61 -0.25 0.99
C ILE A 367 13.54 -1.47 1.14
N PHE A 368 14.71 -1.47 0.49
CA PHE A 368 15.70 -2.54 0.60
C PHE A 368 16.32 -2.60 2.00
N ASP A 369 16.58 -1.44 2.61
CA ASP A 369 17.04 -1.36 4.00
C ASP A 369 15.96 -1.90 4.95
N ALA A 370 14.71 -1.46 4.75
CA ALA A 370 13.58 -1.90 5.56
C ALA A 370 13.32 -3.42 5.43
N MET A 371 13.38 -3.97 4.22
CA MET A 371 13.23 -5.40 3.98
C MET A 371 14.35 -6.19 4.64
N THR A 372 15.61 -5.78 4.44
CA THR A 372 16.78 -6.43 5.03
C THR A 372 16.71 -6.44 6.56
N ALA A 373 16.33 -5.32 7.17
CA ALA A 373 16.16 -5.22 8.63
C ALA A 373 15.07 -6.14 9.19
N ASN A 374 14.11 -6.55 8.37
CA ASN A 374 13.00 -7.45 8.74
C ASN A 374 13.17 -8.88 8.22
N GLY A 375 14.35 -9.23 7.68
CA GLY A 375 14.61 -10.57 7.13
C GLY A 375 13.78 -10.89 5.88
N ILE A 376 13.28 -9.87 5.18
CA ILE A 376 12.61 -10.00 3.89
C ILE A 376 13.68 -9.96 2.80
N THR A 377 13.67 -11.01 1.98
CA THR A 377 14.61 -11.23 0.89
C THR A 377 14.14 -10.53 -0.38
N TRP A 378 15.07 -9.88 -1.08
CA TRP A 378 14.79 -9.15 -2.31
C TRP A 378 15.80 -9.47 -3.42
N ARG A 379 15.39 -9.24 -4.67
CA ARG A 379 16.21 -9.43 -5.87
C ARG A 379 16.05 -8.25 -6.84
N LEU A 380 17.13 -7.91 -7.53
CA LEU A 380 17.16 -6.90 -8.58
C LEU A 380 17.54 -7.56 -9.89
N TYR A 381 16.84 -7.24 -10.96
CA TYR A 381 17.22 -7.58 -12.34
C TYR A 381 17.30 -6.34 -13.20
N HIS A 382 18.17 -6.39 -14.20
CA HIS A 382 18.29 -5.38 -15.26
C HIS A 382 18.31 -6.07 -16.61
N ASP A 383 17.55 -5.54 -17.57
CA ASP A 383 17.64 -6.02 -18.95
C ASP A 383 18.93 -5.51 -19.61
N THR A 384 19.80 -6.46 -19.94
CA THR A 384 21.11 -6.17 -20.57
C THR A 384 21.08 -6.41 -22.07
N ASP A 385 19.92 -6.75 -22.65
CA ASP A 385 19.72 -6.81 -24.09
C ASP A 385 19.56 -5.38 -24.64
N GLY A 386 20.49 -4.95 -25.49
CA GLY A 386 20.55 -3.57 -26.01
C GLY A 386 21.93 -2.91 -25.89
N PRO A 387 22.03 -1.60 -26.17
CA PRO A 387 23.27 -0.81 -26.11
C PRO A 387 23.91 -0.81 -24.72
N GLU A 388 25.23 -0.68 -24.67
CA GLU A 388 26.00 -0.65 -23.40
C GLU A 388 25.64 0.55 -22.51
N GLY A 389 25.24 1.68 -23.11
CA GLY A 389 24.81 2.87 -22.35
C GLY A 389 23.58 2.62 -21.48
N GLY A 390 22.68 1.75 -21.94
CA GLY A 390 21.44 1.42 -21.26
C GLY A 390 21.57 0.26 -20.25
N LYS A 391 22.77 -0.29 -20.04
CA LYS A 391 23.01 -1.40 -19.11
C LYS A 391 23.33 -0.96 -17.68
N VAL A 392 23.25 0.34 -17.39
CA VAL A 392 23.49 0.87 -16.06
C VAL A 392 22.15 0.90 -15.31
N PRO A 393 21.93 0.03 -14.32
CA PRO A 393 20.70 0.02 -13.54
C PRO A 393 20.63 1.26 -12.63
N LEU A 394 19.54 2.01 -12.71
CA LEU A 394 19.33 3.23 -11.94
C LEU A 394 19.20 2.92 -10.44
N VAL A 395 18.66 1.75 -10.08
CA VAL A 395 18.56 1.32 -8.67
C VAL A 395 19.93 1.21 -7.98
N ALA A 396 21.01 0.98 -8.73
CA ALA A 396 22.37 0.88 -8.19
C ALA A 396 22.96 2.24 -7.77
N ALA A 397 22.28 3.35 -8.06
CA ALA A 397 22.66 4.64 -7.51
C ALA A 397 22.25 4.79 -6.03
N LEU A 398 21.33 3.96 -5.51
CA LEU A 398 20.92 4.03 -4.10
C LEU A 398 22.07 3.58 -3.19
N LYS A 399 22.28 4.32 -2.10
CA LYS A 399 23.25 3.92 -1.06
C LYS A 399 22.93 2.51 -0.54
N GLY A 400 23.91 1.62 -0.61
CA GLY A 400 23.78 0.24 -0.13
C GLY A 400 23.35 -0.78 -1.19
N ILE A 401 23.03 -0.34 -2.40
CA ILE A 401 22.86 -1.21 -3.57
C ILE A 401 24.11 -1.12 -4.43
N TYR A 402 24.62 -2.26 -4.88
CA TYR A 402 25.80 -2.36 -5.72
C TYR A 402 25.42 -2.95 -7.08
N LEU A 403 26.20 -2.62 -8.13
CA LEU A 403 26.03 -3.24 -9.45
C LEU A 403 26.07 -4.78 -9.40
N ALA A 404 26.83 -5.35 -8.47
CA ALA A 404 26.90 -6.80 -8.26
C ALA A 404 25.65 -7.41 -7.62
N ASP A 405 24.77 -6.60 -7.01
CA ASP A 405 23.47 -7.03 -6.49
C ASP A 405 22.40 -7.08 -7.58
N VAL A 406 22.66 -6.46 -8.73
CA VAL A 406 21.76 -6.41 -9.88
C VAL A 406 22.11 -7.53 -10.85
N HIS A 407 21.17 -8.43 -11.05
CA HIS A 407 21.35 -9.60 -11.90
C HIS A 407 20.93 -9.30 -13.33
N ASP A 408 21.60 -9.96 -14.27
CA ASP A 408 21.20 -9.94 -15.66
C ASP A 408 19.82 -10.64 -15.81
N LEU A 409 18.85 -9.97 -16.46
CA LEU A 409 17.51 -10.50 -16.66
C LEU A 409 17.50 -11.84 -17.42
N THR A 410 18.56 -12.18 -18.15
CA THR A 410 18.71 -13.49 -18.81
C THR A 410 18.70 -14.67 -17.81
N THR A 411 18.97 -14.46 -16.52
CA THR A 411 18.88 -15.54 -15.51
C THR A 411 17.50 -15.66 -14.87
N PHE A 412 16.59 -14.72 -15.13
CA PHE A 412 15.30 -14.63 -14.46
C PHE A 412 14.47 -15.91 -14.60
N GLU A 413 14.36 -16.45 -15.82
CA GLU A 413 13.60 -17.68 -16.08
C GLU A 413 14.15 -18.87 -15.27
N SER A 414 15.46 -19.07 -15.26
CA SER A 414 16.08 -20.15 -14.47
C SER A 414 15.88 -19.97 -12.97
N ASP A 415 15.86 -18.71 -12.50
CA ASP A 415 15.68 -18.43 -11.08
C ASP A 415 14.25 -18.72 -10.63
N VAL A 416 13.23 -18.21 -11.34
CA VAL A 416 11.81 -18.36 -10.91
C VAL A 416 11.24 -19.75 -11.19
N THR A 417 11.84 -20.52 -12.09
CA THR A 417 11.45 -21.93 -12.33
C THR A 417 12.05 -22.89 -11.30
N SER A 418 13.05 -22.45 -10.54
CA SER A 418 13.59 -23.20 -9.41
C SER A 418 12.54 -23.34 -8.30
N SER A 419 12.46 -24.51 -7.66
CA SER A 419 11.63 -24.72 -6.47
C SER A 419 12.05 -23.86 -5.28
N ASP A 420 13.23 -23.25 -5.37
CA ASP A 420 13.92 -22.61 -4.25
C ASP A 420 14.02 -21.09 -4.43
N TYR A 421 13.20 -20.45 -5.29
CA TYR A 421 13.20 -19.00 -5.46
C TYR A 421 12.93 -18.28 -4.13
N PRO A 422 13.95 -17.70 -3.47
CA PRO A 422 13.84 -17.35 -2.07
C PRO A 422 13.39 -15.90 -1.86
N TYR A 423 13.09 -15.15 -2.93
CA TYR A 423 12.88 -13.70 -2.88
C TYR A 423 11.41 -13.35 -2.80
N GLN A 424 11.05 -12.56 -1.80
CA GLN A 424 9.68 -12.08 -1.57
C GLN A 424 9.37 -10.81 -2.37
N TYR A 425 10.41 -10.02 -2.70
CA TYR A 425 10.30 -8.83 -3.53
C TYR A 425 11.32 -8.87 -4.66
N THR A 426 10.90 -8.50 -5.87
CA THR A 426 11.77 -8.46 -7.05
C THR A 426 11.48 -7.21 -7.85
N PHE A 427 12.53 -6.43 -8.13
CA PHE A 427 12.46 -5.25 -8.98
C PHE A 427 13.20 -5.52 -10.29
N ILE A 428 12.60 -5.13 -11.41
CA ILE A 428 13.10 -5.38 -12.76
C ILE A 428 13.18 -4.04 -13.49
N GLU A 429 14.39 -3.69 -13.92
CA GLU A 429 14.65 -2.53 -14.75
C GLU A 429 14.88 -2.90 -16.22
N PRO A 430 14.44 -2.04 -17.16
CA PRO A 430 14.67 -2.21 -18.59
C PRO A 430 16.06 -1.76 -19.02
N ASN A 431 16.46 -2.06 -20.26
CA ASN A 431 17.59 -1.41 -20.89
C ASN A 431 17.20 0.01 -21.33
N TYR A 432 17.99 1.01 -20.94
CA TYR A 432 17.72 2.43 -21.25
C TYR A 432 18.19 2.88 -22.65
N GLY A 433 18.57 1.94 -23.53
CA GLY A 433 18.98 2.22 -24.90
C GLY A 433 20.33 2.94 -25.01
N ASP A 434 20.57 3.63 -26.12
CA ASP A 434 21.79 4.42 -26.32
C ASP A 434 21.75 5.78 -25.60
N ALA A 435 21.64 5.73 -24.27
CA ALA A 435 21.62 6.90 -23.39
C ALA A 435 22.93 7.70 -23.42
N ILE A 436 24.05 7.09 -23.84
CA ILE A 436 25.36 7.79 -23.95
C ILE A 436 25.34 8.80 -25.09
N SER A 437 24.72 8.45 -26.22
CA SER A 437 24.57 9.38 -27.35
C SER A 437 23.33 10.27 -27.24
N GLY A 438 22.47 10.00 -26.25
CA GLY A 438 21.21 10.70 -26.02
C GLY A 438 20.12 10.34 -27.04
N THR A 439 20.27 9.26 -27.81
CA THR A 439 19.22 8.81 -28.74
C THR A 439 18.25 7.84 -28.08
N TYR A 440 18.67 7.13 -27.03
CA TYR A 440 17.90 6.10 -26.31
C TYR A 440 17.43 4.93 -27.20
N GLU A 441 17.87 4.87 -28.45
CA GLU A 441 17.42 3.85 -29.40
C GLU A 441 17.86 2.44 -29.00
N ASN A 442 17.03 1.45 -29.36
CA ASN A 442 17.28 0.02 -29.17
C ASN A 442 17.34 -0.42 -27.69
N GLY A 443 16.73 0.34 -26.79
CA GLY A 443 16.47 -0.06 -25.42
C GLY A 443 15.19 -0.88 -25.32
N SER A 444 14.76 -1.11 -24.08
CA SER A 444 13.50 -1.76 -23.73
C SER A 444 12.70 -0.96 -22.69
N SER A 445 13.11 0.28 -22.39
CA SER A 445 12.49 1.12 -21.36
C SER A 445 11.19 1.78 -21.80
N GLN A 446 10.97 1.90 -23.11
CA GLN A 446 9.93 2.74 -23.72
C GLN A 446 10.19 4.24 -23.56
N HIS A 447 11.45 4.66 -23.39
CA HIS A 447 11.80 6.07 -23.48
C HIS A 447 11.19 6.72 -24.75
N PRO A 448 10.69 7.99 -24.71
CA PRO A 448 9.85 8.53 -25.78
C PRO A 448 10.53 8.58 -27.15
N MET A 449 11.86 8.65 -27.19
CA MET A 449 12.65 8.65 -28.43
C MET A 449 12.94 7.26 -29.01
N ASP A 450 12.59 6.17 -28.31
CA ASP A 450 12.73 4.80 -28.80
C ASP A 450 11.37 4.16 -29.07
N SER A 451 11.37 3.03 -29.79
CA SER A 451 10.14 2.30 -30.05
C SER A 451 9.63 1.58 -28.80
N VAL A 452 8.34 1.74 -28.51
CA VAL A 452 7.64 0.98 -27.45
C VAL A 452 7.67 -0.55 -27.65
N ALA A 453 8.01 -1.04 -28.84
CA ALA A 453 7.96 -2.46 -29.21
C ALA A 453 8.88 -3.36 -28.36
N ASN A 454 10.08 -2.89 -28.03
CA ASN A 454 11.00 -3.67 -27.18
C ASN A 454 10.52 -3.69 -25.72
N GLY A 455 9.88 -2.62 -25.25
CA GLY A 455 9.21 -2.62 -23.94
C GLY A 455 8.02 -3.57 -23.88
N GLU A 456 7.20 -3.65 -24.94
CA GLU A 456 6.14 -4.66 -25.07
C GLU A 456 6.72 -6.09 -25.02
N ALA A 457 7.86 -6.31 -25.69
CA ALA A 457 8.57 -7.59 -25.63
C ALA A 457 9.11 -7.91 -24.22
N LEU A 458 9.60 -6.90 -23.49
CA LEU A 458 10.03 -7.06 -22.10
C LEU A 458 8.85 -7.40 -21.17
N ILE A 459 7.73 -6.69 -21.29
CA ILE A 459 6.49 -7.00 -20.55
C ILE A 459 6.09 -8.44 -20.81
N LEU A 460 6.03 -8.86 -22.07
CA LEU A 460 5.66 -10.22 -22.47
C LEU A 460 6.61 -11.26 -21.87
N LYS A 461 7.93 -11.02 -21.96
CA LYS A 461 8.97 -11.90 -21.42
C LYS A 461 8.78 -12.11 -19.92
N VAL A 462 8.61 -11.03 -19.16
CA VAL A 462 8.41 -11.11 -17.70
C VAL A 462 7.11 -11.83 -17.36
N TYR A 463 6.01 -11.48 -18.03
CA TYR A 463 4.71 -12.12 -17.81
C TYR A 463 4.73 -13.62 -18.11
N GLU A 464 5.18 -14.04 -19.29
CA GLU A 464 5.20 -15.46 -19.69
C GLU A 464 6.14 -16.29 -18.81
N THR A 465 7.27 -15.70 -18.41
CA THR A 465 8.21 -16.34 -17.48
C THR A 465 7.54 -16.63 -16.12
N LEU A 466 6.84 -15.65 -15.56
CA LEU A 466 6.10 -15.83 -14.30
C LEU A 466 4.90 -16.77 -14.47
N ARG A 467 4.16 -16.64 -15.56
CA ARG A 467 2.95 -17.41 -15.86
C ARG A 467 3.22 -18.90 -16.01
N SER A 468 4.42 -19.25 -16.50
CA SER A 468 4.91 -20.63 -16.63
C SER A 468 5.63 -21.17 -15.39
N SER A 469 5.97 -20.30 -14.43
CA SER A 469 6.66 -20.67 -13.19
C SER A 469 5.74 -21.35 -12.16
N PRO A 470 6.30 -22.14 -11.22
CA PRO A 470 5.55 -22.67 -10.07
C PRO A 470 5.08 -21.57 -9.10
N LEU A 471 5.59 -20.35 -9.22
CA LEU A 471 5.26 -19.22 -8.35
C LEU A 471 3.96 -18.51 -8.75
N TRP A 472 3.43 -18.79 -9.95
CA TRP A 472 2.31 -18.05 -10.56
C TRP A 472 1.13 -17.81 -9.59
N SER A 473 0.66 -18.85 -8.90
CA SER A 473 -0.53 -18.76 -8.04
C SER A 473 -0.32 -17.95 -6.76
N SER A 474 0.91 -17.63 -6.40
CA SER A 474 1.28 -16.84 -5.21
C SER A 474 2.05 -15.57 -5.56
N SER A 475 2.03 -15.15 -6.82
CA SER A 475 2.77 -13.99 -7.31
C SER A 475 1.85 -12.82 -7.63
N MET A 476 2.34 -11.61 -7.40
CA MET A 476 1.77 -10.38 -7.92
C MET A 476 2.79 -9.72 -8.83
N LEU A 477 2.42 -9.46 -10.08
CA LEU A 477 3.20 -8.66 -11.02
C LEU A 477 2.59 -7.25 -11.10
N ILE A 478 3.41 -6.24 -10.85
CA ILE A 478 3.09 -4.83 -11.06
C ILE A 478 3.90 -4.35 -12.27
N ILE A 479 3.21 -3.73 -13.22
CA ILE A 479 3.83 -3.02 -14.34
C ILE A 479 3.49 -1.55 -14.15
N THR A 480 4.50 -0.69 -14.09
CA THR A 480 4.34 0.75 -13.86
C THR A 480 5.36 1.54 -14.67
N TYR A 481 5.17 2.85 -14.72
CA TYR A 481 6.10 3.84 -15.25
C TYR A 481 6.60 4.74 -14.10
N ASP A 482 7.71 5.43 -14.29
CA ASP A 482 8.24 6.43 -13.35
C ASP A 482 7.48 7.74 -13.40
N GLU A 483 7.21 8.21 -14.61
CA GLU A 483 6.48 9.44 -14.86
C GLU A 483 5.82 9.41 -16.25
N HIS A 484 5.28 10.54 -16.70
CA HIS A 484 4.37 10.61 -17.84
C HIS A 484 5.05 10.98 -19.17
N GLY A 485 6.36 11.20 -19.18
CA GLY A 485 7.21 11.46 -20.34
C GLY A 485 6.91 12.75 -21.07
N GLY A 486 6.29 13.73 -20.39
CA GLY A 486 5.77 14.94 -21.04
C GLY A 486 4.51 14.73 -21.90
N PHE A 487 4.04 13.50 -22.09
CA PHE A 487 2.80 13.22 -22.83
C PHE A 487 1.57 13.73 -22.11
N PHE A 488 0.54 14.10 -22.89
CA PHE A 488 -0.71 14.63 -22.36
C PHE A 488 -1.40 13.66 -21.37
N GLU A 489 -1.97 14.23 -20.31
CA GLU A 489 -2.81 13.57 -19.31
C GLU A 489 -4.00 14.49 -18.96
N GLY A 490 -5.21 13.92 -18.95
CA GLY A 490 -6.52 14.59 -18.91
C GLY A 490 -6.98 15.14 -17.57
#